data_AF-Q8IS55-F1
#
_entry.id   AF-Q8IS55-F1
#
_cell.length_a   1.000
_cell.length_b   1.000
_cell.length_c   1.000
_cell.angle_alpha   90.00
_cell.angle_beta   90.00
_cell.angle_gamma   90.00
#
_symmetry.space_group_name_H-M   'P 1'
#
loop_
_entity.id
_entity.type
_entity.pdbx_description
1 polymer ?
#
loop_
_entity_poly.entity_id
_entity_poly.type
_entity_poly.pdbx_seq_one_letter_code
_entity_poly.pdbx_strand_id
1 'polypeptide(L)'
;EEKLQNVDLQNLTQRMYSVEVILDLPKFKIESEINLNDPLKKLGMSDMFVPGKADFKGLLEGSDEMLYISKVIQKAFIEVNEEGAEAAAATGGFIMAVSLPLPPETFNADHPFYFVIFDKSSKVTMFHGQHVNP
;
A
#
# COMPACT_ATOMS: atom_id res chain seq x y z
N GLU A 1 -1.25 13.12 5.58
CA GLU A 1 -2.41 12.26 5.29
C GLU A 1 -3.71 13.01 5.04
N GLU A 2 -4.07 14.07 5.79
CA GLU A 2 -5.34 14.79 5.57
C GLU A 2 -5.55 15.26 4.12
N LYS A 3 -4.49 15.71 3.44
CA LYS A 3 -4.54 16.11 2.03
C LYS A 3 -4.78 14.95 1.05
N LEU A 4 -4.57 13.70 1.48
CA LEU A 4 -4.78 12.48 0.68
C LEU A 4 -6.17 11.88 0.88
N GLN A 5 -6.98 12.35 1.84
CA GLN A 5 -8.31 11.80 2.13
C GLN A 5 -9.27 11.82 0.93
N ASN A 6 -9.09 12.80 0.03
CA ASN A 6 -9.90 12.97 -1.18
C ASN A 6 -9.12 12.63 -2.46
N VAL A 7 -7.92 12.06 -2.34
CA VAL A 7 -7.08 11.73 -3.49
C VAL A 7 -7.46 10.35 -3.99
N ASP A 8 -8.19 10.32 -5.09
CA ASP A 8 -8.47 9.10 -5.82
C ASP A 8 -7.22 8.69 -6.62
N LEU A 9 -6.56 7.62 -6.17
CA LEU A 9 -5.40 7.03 -6.82
C LEU A 9 -5.71 6.59 -8.26
N GLN A 10 -6.96 6.21 -8.57
CA GLN A 10 -7.36 5.87 -9.93
C GLN A 10 -7.34 7.10 -10.84
N ASN A 11 -7.82 8.24 -10.36
CA ASN A 11 -7.76 9.48 -11.11
C ASN A 11 -6.32 10.01 -11.27
N LEU A 12 -5.47 9.84 -10.25
CA LEU A 12 -4.05 10.17 -10.37
C LEU A 12 -3.37 9.34 -11.45
N THR A 13 -3.59 8.02 -11.45
CA THR A 13 -2.94 7.11 -12.41
C THR A 13 -3.41 7.34 -13.84
N GLN A 14 -4.68 7.72 -14.06
CA GLN A 14 -5.21 8.08 -15.38
C GLN A 14 -4.61 9.36 -15.97
N ARG A 15 -4.08 10.25 -15.12
CA ARG A 15 -3.45 11.50 -15.56
C ARG A 15 -1.95 11.35 -15.82
N MET A 16 -1.38 10.18 -15.54
CA MET A 16 0.02 9.91 -15.80
C MET A 16 0.25 9.60 -17.28
N TYR A 17 1.45 9.94 -17.76
CA TYR A 17 1.94 9.59 -19.09
C TYR A 17 3.31 8.92 -18.95
N SER A 18 3.69 8.13 -19.94
CA SER A 18 4.99 7.47 -19.95
C SER A 18 6.07 8.44 -20.40
N VAL A 19 7.13 8.55 -19.62
CA VAL A 19 8.34 9.31 -19.93
C VAL A 19 9.54 8.61 -19.31
N GLU A 20 10.73 8.81 -19.89
CA GLU A 20 11.98 8.35 -19.30
C GLU A 20 12.31 9.19 -18.06
N VAL A 21 12.65 8.53 -16.96
CA VAL A 21 12.92 9.17 -15.66
C VAL A 21 14.22 8.62 -15.07
N ILE A 22 15.09 9.52 -14.61
CA ILE A 22 16.19 9.20 -13.70
C ILE A 22 15.61 9.19 -12.29
N LEU A 23 15.53 8.01 -11.68
CA LEU A 23 14.89 7.78 -10.38
C LEU A 23 15.93 7.53 -9.29
N ASP A 24 15.96 8.42 -8.29
CA ASP A 24 16.65 8.20 -7.02
C ASP A 24 15.61 7.84 -5.95
N LEU A 25 15.59 6.57 -5.54
CA LEU A 25 14.68 6.03 -4.53
C LEU A 25 15.48 5.31 -3.44
N PRO A 26 15.35 5.69 -2.15
CA PRO A 26 16.10 5.06 -1.08
C PRO A 26 15.64 3.61 -0.85
N LYS A 27 16.58 2.77 -0.41
CA LYS A 27 16.25 1.45 0.13
C LYS A 27 15.62 1.63 1.50
N PHE A 28 14.50 0.99 1.76
CA PHE A 28 13.84 1.08 3.06
C PHE A 28 13.16 -0.22 3.46
N LYS A 29 12.99 -0.38 4.76
CA LYS A 29 12.28 -1.50 5.38
C LYS A 29 11.34 -0.96 6.44
N ILE A 30 10.06 -1.29 6.33
CA ILE A 30 9.02 -0.85 7.27
C ILE A 30 8.26 -2.09 7.74
N GLU A 31 8.16 -2.23 9.06
CA GLU A 31 7.33 -3.22 9.73
C GLU A 31 6.28 -2.49 10.56
N SER A 32 5.04 -3.00 10.54
CA SER A 32 3.95 -2.44 11.32
C SER A 32 3.12 -3.55 11.94
N GLU A 33 2.66 -3.32 13.16
CA GLU A 33 1.67 -4.13 13.85
C GLU A 33 0.60 -3.19 14.40
N ILE A 34 -0.63 -3.35 13.92
CA ILE A 34 -1.76 -2.50 14.29
C ILE A 34 -2.83 -3.36 14.95
N ASN A 35 -3.27 -2.91 16.14
CA ASN A 35 -4.46 -3.44 16.77
C ASN A 35 -5.70 -2.77 16.17
N LEU A 36 -6.49 -3.55 15.44
CA LEU A 36 -7.66 -3.06 14.71
C LEU A 36 -8.92 -2.98 15.56
N ASN A 37 -8.90 -3.37 16.84
CA ASN A 37 -10.09 -3.35 17.70
C ASN A 37 -10.76 -1.96 17.73
N ASP A 38 -10.00 -0.91 18.04
CA ASP A 38 -10.56 0.44 18.14
C ASP A 38 -10.96 1.04 16.79
N PRO A 39 -10.15 0.91 15.70
CA PRO A 39 -10.60 1.26 14.36
C PRO A 39 -11.91 0.56 13.95
N LEU A 40 -12.03 -0.75 14.14
CA LEU A 40 -13.22 -1.52 13.75
C LEU A 40 -14.45 -1.11 14.58
N LYS A 41 -14.28 -0.86 15.89
CA LYS A 41 -15.35 -0.30 16.75
C LYS A 41 -15.83 1.05 16.23
N LYS A 42 -14.91 1.96 15.87
CA LYS A 42 -15.25 3.28 15.29
C LYS A 42 -15.98 3.17 13.96
N LEU A 43 -15.73 2.10 13.20
CA LEU A 43 -16.46 1.77 11.97
C LEU A 43 -17.82 1.08 12.21
N GLY A 44 -18.22 0.89 13.47
CA GLY A 44 -19.52 0.32 13.85
C GLY A 44 -19.47 -1.16 14.23
N MET A 45 -18.33 -1.84 14.10
CA MET A 45 -18.20 -3.27 14.42
C MET A 45 -17.91 -3.47 15.92
N SER A 46 -18.81 -3.02 16.79
CA SER A 46 -18.57 -3.01 18.25
C SER A 46 -18.94 -4.32 18.93
N ASP A 47 -20.07 -4.93 18.56
CA ASP A 47 -20.63 -6.09 19.26
C ASP A 47 -19.74 -7.33 19.19
N MET A 48 -18.99 -7.49 18.09
CA MET A 48 -18.03 -8.60 17.90
C MET A 48 -16.97 -8.71 19.00
N PHE A 49 -16.68 -7.61 19.71
CA PHE A 49 -15.66 -7.55 20.76
C PHE A 49 -16.24 -7.72 22.18
N VAL A 50 -17.56 -7.84 22.33
CA VAL A 50 -18.22 -7.86 23.64
C VAL A 50 -18.75 -9.27 23.94
N PRO A 51 -18.26 -9.93 25.01
CA PRO A 51 -18.79 -11.21 25.45
C PRO A 51 -20.31 -11.15 25.67
N GLY A 52 -21.04 -12.13 25.14
CA GLY A 52 -22.50 -12.22 25.26
C GLY A 52 -23.30 -11.28 24.32
N LYS A 53 -22.64 -10.39 23.58
CA LYS A 53 -23.28 -9.62 22.49
C LYS A 53 -22.85 -10.07 21.10
N ALA A 54 -21.61 -10.54 20.96
CA ALA A 54 -21.11 -11.08 19.72
C ALA A 54 -21.94 -12.29 19.28
N ASP A 55 -22.37 -12.30 18.01
CA ASP A 55 -23.06 -13.45 17.41
C ASP A 55 -22.18 -14.08 16.33
N PHE A 56 -21.58 -15.22 16.70
CA PHE A 56 -20.71 -16.03 15.84
C PHE A 56 -21.21 -17.48 15.74
N LYS A 57 -22.51 -17.73 15.98
CA LYS A 57 -23.09 -19.08 16.00
C LYS A 57 -22.87 -19.87 14.69
N GLY A 58 -22.72 -19.17 13.56
CA GLY A 58 -22.42 -19.79 12.27
C GLY A 58 -21.01 -20.39 12.14
N LEU A 59 -20.11 -20.20 13.11
CA LEU A 59 -18.74 -20.72 13.06
C LEU A 59 -18.59 -22.13 13.66
N LEU A 60 -19.46 -22.51 14.60
CA LEU A 60 -19.41 -23.80 15.29
C LEU A 60 -20.74 -24.54 15.15
N GLU A 61 -20.80 -25.51 14.25
CA GLU A 61 -21.97 -26.39 14.14
C GLU A 61 -22.10 -27.28 15.38
N GLY A 62 -23.30 -27.29 15.99
CA GLY A 62 -23.62 -28.18 17.12
C GLY A 62 -23.09 -27.74 18.49
N SER A 63 -22.59 -26.50 18.62
CA SER A 63 -22.12 -25.92 19.88
C SER A 63 -22.96 -24.71 20.31
N ASP A 64 -23.27 -24.62 21.60
CA ASP A 64 -23.91 -23.44 22.22
C ASP A 64 -22.88 -22.46 22.82
N GLU A 65 -21.59 -22.63 22.50
CA GLU A 65 -20.55 -21.75 23.01
C GLU A 65 -20.69 -20.31 22.48
N MET A 66 -20.64 -19.34 23.39
CA MET A 66 -20.65 -17.93 23.05
C MET A 66 -19.24 -17.46 22.69
N LEU A 67 -18.96 -17.34 21.40
CA LEU A 67 -17.71 -16.79 20.91
C LEU A 67 -17.75 -15.26 20.85
N TYR A 68 -16.57 -14.64 21.02
CA TYR A 68 -16.34 -13.23 20.75
C TYR A 68 -14.90 -13.04 20.30
N ILE A 69 -14.61 -11.94 19.63
CA ILE A 69 -13.26 -11.60 19.18
C ILE A 69 -12.58 -10.80 20.29
N SER A 70 -11.49 -11.34 20.83
CA SER A 70 -10.68 -10.64 21.82
C SER A 70 -9.81 -9.57 21.17
N LYS A 71 -9.17 -9.88 20.04
CA LYS A 71 -8.23 -8.99 19.36
C LYS A 71 -8.13 -9.28 17.86
N VAL A 72 -8.04 -8.23 17.06
CA VAL A 72 -7.72 -8.28 15.62
C VAL A 72 -6.39 -7.58 15.42
N ILE A 73 -5.40 -8.31 14.92
CA ILE A 73 -4.06 -7.78 14.65
C ILE A 73 -3.77 -7.85 13.16
N GLN A 74 -3.39 -6.72 12.59
CA GLN A 74 -2.79 -6.64 11.26
C GLN A 74 -1.30 -6.41 11.42
N LYS A 75 -0.49 -7.34 10.88
CA LYS A 75 0.95 -7.14 10.73
C LYS A 75 1.28 -6.99 9.26
N ALA A 76 2.10 -6.01 8.92
CA ALA A 76 2.53 -5.77 7.55
C ALA A 76 4.03 -5.46 7.51
N PHE A 77 4.66 -5.93 6.45
CA PHE A 77 6.08 -5.80 6.21
C PHE A 77 6.32 -5.38 4.77
N ILE A 78 7.20 -4.40 4.55
CA ILE A 78 7.67 -4.01 3.23
C ILE A 78 9.18 -3.79 3.27
N GLU A 79 9.86 -4.29 2.26
CA GLU A 79 11.27 -4.05 2.01
C GLU A 79 11.44 -3.66 0.55
N VAL A 80 12.02 -2.49 0.33
CA VAL A 80 12.37 -1.98 -1.00
C VAL A 80 13.89 -1.97 -1.08
N ASN A 81 14.41 -2.78 -1.99
CA ASN A 81 15.83 -2.88 -2.30
C ASN A 81 15.98 -3.07 -3.83
N GLU A 82 17.23 -3.13 -4.33
CA GLU A 82 17.50 -3.27 -5.76
C GLU A 82 17.12 -4.66 -6.32
N GLU A 83 17.07 -5.68 -5.46
CA GLU A 83 16.72 -7.06 -5.85
C GLU A 83 15.20 -7.26 -5.94
N GLY A 84 14.42 -6.54 -5.12
CA GLY A 84 12.96 -6.58 -5.08
C GLY A 84 12.26 -5.91 -6.26
N ALA A 85 13.03 -5.29 -7.17
CA ALA A 85 12.59 -4.81 -8.48
C ALA A 85 13.46 -5.48 -9.56
N GLU A 86 13.28 -6.79 -9.72
CA GLU A 86 14.10 -7.61 -10.60
C GLU A 86 14.01 -7.14 -12.06
N ALA A 87 15.14 -6.63 -12.56
CA ALA A 87 15.56 -6.55 -13.96
C ALA A 87 14.77 -5.65 -14.94
N ALA A 88 15.15 -4.37 -15.03
CA ALA A 88 14.97 -3.58 -16.26
C ALA A 88 16.19 -2.73 -16.67
N ALA A 89 17.33 -2.87 -16.00
CA ALA A 89 18.58 -2.20 -16.39
C ALA A 89 19.46 -3.12 -17.26
N ALA A 90 18.90 -3.68 -18.32
CA ALA A 90 19.68 -4.26 -19.42
C ALA A 90 19.50 -3.36 -20.64
N THR A 91 20.30 -2.29 -20.69
CA THR A 91 20.37 -1.33 -21.81
C THR A 91 20.62 -2.05 -23.13
N GLY A 92 19.55 -2.26 -23.90
CA GLY A 92 19.60 -2.56 -25.33
C GLY A 92 19.78 -1.26 -26.09
N GLY A 93 20.79 -1.18 -26.95
CA GLY A 93 21.02 -0.01 -27.81
C GLY A 93 19.86 0.16 -28.80
N PHE A 94 19.18 1.31 -28.73
CA PHE A 94 18.17 1.70 -29.72
C PHE A 94 18.76 2.76 -30.65
N ILE A 95 18.69 2.50 -31.95
CA ILE A 95 18.90 3.52 -32.99
C ILE A 95 17.62 4.36 -33.03
N MET A 96 17.69 5.61 -32.58
CA MET A 96 16.59 6.58 -32.74
C MET A 96 16.87 7.58 -33.85
N ALA A 97 15.83 7.88 -34.63
CA ALA A 97 15.83 8.93 -35.64
C ALA A 97 16.10 10.31 -35.00
N VAL A 98 16.79 11.16 -35.74
CA VAL A 98 17.38 12.43 -35.28
C VAL A 98 16.31 13.51 -35.09
N SER A 99 15.58 13.45 -33.99
CA SER A 99 15.00 14.62 -33.32
C SER A 99 15.60 14.68 -31.93
N LEU A 100 16.04 15.86 -31.48
CA LEU A 100 16.64 16.06 -30.14
C LEU A 100 15.81 15.31 -29.08
N PRO A 101 16.31 14.21 -28.49
CA PRO A 101 15.59 13.56 -27.40
C PRO A 101 15.51 14.58 -26.26
N LEU A 102 14.29 14.81 -25.76
CA LEU A 102 14.13 15.59 -24.53
C LEU A 102 14.94 14.89 -23.43
N PRO A 103 15.70 15.64 -22.61
CA PRO A 103 16.41 15.03 -21.50
C PRO A 103 15.42 14.32 -20.58
N PRO A 104 15.80 13.17 -19.99
CA PRO A 104 14.93 12.46 -19.05
C PRO A 104 14.61 13.35 -17.85
N GLU A 105 13.40 13.22 -17.32
CA GLU A 105 12.99 13.89 -16.10
C GLU A 105 13.75 13.27 -14.90
N THR A 106 14.03 14.04 -13.86
CA THR A 106 14.67 13.52 -12.64
C THR A 106 13.66 13.48 -11.49
N PHE A 107 13.53 12.35 -10.83
CA PHE A 107 12.72 12.18 -9.63
C PHE A 107 13.60 11.73 -8.48
N ASN A 108 13.76 12.60 -7.48
CA ASN A 108 14.52 12.32 -6.27
C ASN A 108 13.59 12.22 -5.06
N ALA A 109 13.56 11.05 -4.42
CA ALA A 109 12.78 10.79 -3.21
C ALA A 109 13.60 11.09 -1.94
N ASP A 110 14.19 12.30 -1.86
CA ASP A 110 15.10 12.77 -0.80
C ASP A 110 14.40 13.42 0.41
N HIS A 111 13.08 13.31 0.48
CA HIS A 111 12.24 13.88 1.52
C HIS A 111 10.98 13.02 1.75
N PRO A 112 10.24 13.20 2.86
CA PRO A 112 9.14 12.32 3.22
C PRO A 112 8.15 12.09 2.08
N PHE A 113 7.94 10.82 1.71
CA PHE A 113 7.05 10.45 0.61
C PHE A 113 6.02 9.41 1.07
N TYR A 114 4.90 9.40 0.35
CA TYR A 114 3.85 8.40 0.48
C TYR A 114 3.92 7.41 -0.67
N PHE A 115 3.80 6.13 -0.38
CA PHE A 115 3.83 5.06 -1.37
C PHE A 115 2.57 4.21 -1.30
N VAL A 116 2.20 3.63 -2.44
CA VAL A 116 1.07 2.73 -2.56
C VAL A 116 1.44 1.56 -3.47
N ILE A 117 1.12 0.35 -3.04
CA ILE A 117 1.09 -0.85 -3.87
C ILE A 117 -0.37 -1.19 -4.10
N PHE A 118 -0.79 -1.26 -5.35
CA PHE A 118 -2.17 -1.57 -5.72
C PHE A 118 -2.19 -2.52 -6.91
N ASP A 119 -3.22 -3.36 -6.97
CA ASP A 119 -3.48 -4.15 -8.16
C ASP A 119 -4.15 -3.28 -9.22
N LYS A 120 -3.52 -3.16 -10.39
CA LYS A 120 -4.02 -2.36 -11.50
C LYS A 120 -5.34 -2.91 -12.07
N SER A 121 -5.57 -4.22 -12.00
CA SER A 121 -6.76 -4.87 -12.57
C SER A 121 -7.99 -4.63 -11.71
N SER A 122 -7.93 -5.01 -10.44
CA SER A 122 -9.03 -4.82 -9.48
C SER A 122 -9.13 -3.40 -8.93
N LYS A 123 -8.09 -2.58 -9.14
CA LYS A 123 -7.95 -1.21 -8.61
C LYS A 123 -8.00 -1.15 -7.07
N VAL A 124 -7.59 -2.24 -6.42
CA VAL A 124 -7.56 -2.38 -4.96
C VAL A 124 -6.17 -2.00 -4.45
N THR A 125 -6.15 -1.11 -3.45
CA THR A 125 -4.95 -0.83 -2.66
C THR A 125 -4.60 -2.03 -1.78
N MET A 126 -3.42 -2.60 -1.98
CA MET A 126 -2.89 -3.72 -1.19
C MET A 126 -2.07 -3.22 -0.01
N PHE A 127 -1.19 -2.25 -0.27
CA PHE A 127 -0.37 -1.60 0.76
C PHE A 127 -0.32 -0.10 0.53
N HIS A 128 -0.18 0.62 1.62
CA HIS A 128 0.13 2.04 1.60
C HIS A 128 0.91 2.40 2.85
N GLY A 129 1.70 3.47 2.76
CA GLY A 129 2.48 3.93 3.88
C GLY A 129 3.24 5.19 3.56
N GLN A 130 3.90 5.72 4.59
CA GLN A 130 4.75 6.90 4.48
C GLN A 130 6.16 6.53 4.91
N HIS A 131 7.15 6.96 4.13
CA HIS A 131 8.55 6.94 4.53
C HIS A 131 8.94 8.37 4.91
N VAL A 132 9.23 8.60 6.20
CA VAL A 132 9.42 9.95 6.77
C VAL A 132 10.88 10.35 6.98
N ASN A 133 11.80 9.40 6.95
CA ASN A 133 13.26 9.63 7.05
C ASN A 133 13.98 8.86 5.94
N PRO A 134 13.86 9.33 4.68
CA PRO A 134 14.52 8.75 3.51
C PRO A 134 16.03 8.99 3.45
#